data_AF-A0A966Z201-F1
#
_entry.id   AF-A0A966Z201-F1
#
_cell.length_a   1.000
_cell.length_b   1.000
_cell.length_c   1.000
_cell.angle_alpha   90.00
_cell.angle_beta   90.00
_cell.angle_gamma   90.00
#
_symmetry.space_group_name_H-M   'P 1'
#
loop_
_entity.id
_entity.type
_entity.pdbx_description
1 polymer ?
#
loop_
_entity_poly.entity_id
_entity_poly.type
_entity_poly.pdbx_seq_one_letter_code
_entity_poly.pdbx_strand_id
1 'polypeptide(L)' 'MVFVSIQDLEAAINYWRTQSPSKGDELVLSKEAGALAKPYALMIIQGAQRLPIEALSDNAKLAWAEYLQNRDRYGAGQ' A
#
# COMPACT_ATOMS: atom_id res chain seq x y z
N MET A 1 0.66 20.05 1.10
CA MET A 1 1.44 18.81 1.30
C MET A 1 0.47 17.65 1.40
N VAL A 2 0.64 16.60 0.60
CA VAL A 2 -0.27 15.43 0.59
C VAL A 2 0.28 14.36 1.52
N PHE A 3 -0.58 13.83 2.39
CA PHE A 3 -0.21 12.82 3.39
C PHE A 3 -0.92 11.50 3.10
N VAL A 4 -0.26 10.40 3.46
CA VAL A 4 -0.82 9.04 3.46
C VAL A 4 -0.90 8.58 4.91
N SER A 5 -2.06 8.07 5.33
CA SER A 5 -2.22 7.51 6.68
C SER A 5 -1.75 6.05 6.74
N ILE A 6 -1.48 5.57 7.96
CA ILE A 6 -1.16 4.16 8.17
C ILE A 6 -2.30 3.23 7.71
N GLN A 7 -3.55 3.66 7.89
CA GLN A 7 -4.76 2.94 7.46
C GLN A 7 -4.87 2.91 5.93
N ASP A 8 -4.53 4.01 5.27
CA ASP A 8 -4.49 4.08 3.81
C ASP A 8 -3.45 3.10 3.22
N LEU A 9 -2.25 3.05 3.82
CA LEU A 9 -1.24 2.06 3.43
C LEU A 9 -1.72 0.63 3.66
N GLU A 10 -2.35 0.35 4.81
CA GLU A 10 -2.89 -0.98 5.10
C GLU A 10 -3.97 -1.39 4.09
N ALA A 11 -4.87 -0.48 3.74
CA ALA A 11 -5.90 -0.71 2.73
C ALA A 11 -5.30 -0.99 1.34
N ALA A 12 -4.27 -0.24 0.93
CA ALA A 12 -3.58 -0.47 -0.33
C ALA A 12 -2.82 -1.80 -0.35
N ILE A 13 -2.12 -2.15 0.74
CA ILE A 13 -1.43 -3.45 0.87
C ILE A 13 -2.44 -4.59 0.76
N ASN A 14 -3.59 -4.48 1.44
CA ASN A 14 -4.65 -5.48 1.37
C ASN A 14 -5.24 -5.60 -0.05
N TYR A 15 -5.46 -4.48 -0.74
CA TYR A 15 -5.89 -4.48 -2.14
C TYR A 15 -4.91 -5.24 -3.05
N TRP A 16 -3.61 -4.98 -2.95
CA TRP A 16 -2.63 -5.69 -3.79
C TRP A 16 -2.54 -7.18 -3.45
N ARG A 17 -2.73 -7.55 -2.18
CA ARG A 17 -2.75 -8.94 -1.73
C ARG A 17 -3.96 -9.71 -2.25
N THR A 18 -5.12 -9.06 -2.44
CA THR A 18 -6.31 -9.72 -3.01
C THR A 18 -6.24 -9.84 -4.53
N GLN A 19 -5.58 -8.91 -5.22
CA GLN A 19 -5.43 -8.92 -6.69
C GLN A 19 -4.40 -9.95 -7.18
N SER A 20 -3.40 -10.26 -6.38
CA SER A 20 -2.41 -11.29 -6.66
C SER A 20 -2.34 -12.24 -5.48
N PRO A 21 -3.33 -13.14 -5.33
CA PRO A 21 -3.23 -14.18 -4.32
C PRO A 21 -2.00 -15.00 -4.63
N SER A 22 -1.08 -15.16 -3.66
CA SER A 22 0.14 -15.95 -3.80
C SER A 22 -0.21 -17.32 -4.39
N LYS A 23 0.16 -17.54 -5.66
CA LYS A 23 -0.10 -18.79 -6.38
C LYS A 23 1.07 -19.74 -6.09
N GLY A 24 0.98 -20.48 -5.00
CA GLY A 24 1.98 -21.49 -4.62
C GLY A 24 2.62 -21.23 -3.26
N ASP A 25 3.39 -22.20 -2.77
CA ASP A 25 4.07 -22.29 -1.47
C ASP A 25 4.99 -21.10 -1.11
N GLU A 26 5.09 -20.13 -2.01
CA GLU A 26 5.84 -18.90 -1.85
C GLU A 26 4.96 -17.84 -1.19
N LEU A 27 5.20 -17.61 0.11
CA LEU A 27 4.70 -16.47 0.91
C LEU A 27 5.25 -15.10 0.41
N VAL A 28 5.39 -14.94 -0.90
CA VAL A 28 5.98 -13.75 -1.52
C VAL A 28 4.87 -12.75 -1.76
N LEU A 29 4.97 -11.59 -1.10
CA LEU A 29 4.17 -10.41 -1.42
C LEU A 29 4.44 -9.98 -2.86
N SER A 30 3.40 -9.58 -3.59
CA SER A 30 3.58 -8.88 -4.86
C SER A 30 4.48 -7.66 -4.69
N LYS A 31 5.16 -7.26 -5.76
CA LYS A 31 6.15 -6.16 -5.73
C LYS A 31 5.53 -4.87 -5.19
N GLU A 32 4.27 -4.63 -5.50
CA GLU A 32 3.45 -3.50 -5.06
C GLU A 32 3.15 -3.56 -3.56
N ALA A 33 2.66 -4.71 -3.08
CA ALA A 33 2.38 -4.92 -1.65
C ALA A 33 3.66 -4.84 -0.81
N GLY A 34 4.77 -5.41 -1.30
CA GLY A 34 6.09 -5.30 -0.66
C GLY A 34 6.62 -3.87 -0.64
N ALA A 35 6.44 -3.10 -1.72
CA ALA A 35 6.85 -1.70 -1.78
C ALA A 35 6.11 -0.83 -0.76
N LEU A 36 4.81 -1.08 -0.54
CA LEU A 36 3.99 -0.37 0.46
C LEU A 36 4.20 -0.88 1.89
N ALA A 37 4.55 -2.16 2.07
CA ALA A 37 4.81 -2.76 3.38
C ALA A 37 6.00 -2.13 4.10
N LYS A 38 7.04 -1.69 3.36
CA LYS A 38 8.22 -1.05 3.94
C LYS A 38 7.91 0.28 4.66
N PRO A 39 7.29 1.30 4.03
CA PRO A 39 6.90 2.52 4.73
C PRO A 39 5.85 2.26 5.82
N TYR A 40 4.94 1.30 5.61
CA TYR A 40 3.98 0.88 6.64
C TYR A 40 4.66 0.36 7.91
N ALA A 41 5.61 -0.56 7.77
CA ALA A 41 6.38 -1.09 8.89
C ALA A 41 7.18 0.01 9.61
N LEU A 42 7.79 0.92 8.85
CA LEU A 42 8.48 2.07 9.42
C LEU A 42 7.55 2.99 10.22
N MET A 43 6.30 3.17 9.79
CA MET A 43 5.32 3.94 10.57
C MET A 43 4.98 3.28 11.89
N ILE A 44 4.79 1.95 11.91
CA ILE A 44 4.54 1.20 13.15
C ILE A 44 5.70 1.37 14.12
N ILE A 45 6.94 1.15 13.66
CA ILE A 45 8.14 1.25 14.49
C ILE A 45 8.30 2.66 15.07
N GLN A 46 7.97 3.69 14.31
CA GLN A 46 8.07 5.09 14.73
C GLN A 46 6.83 5.59 15.49
N GLY A 47 5.76 4.80 15.59
CA GLY A 47 4.47 5.28 16.13
C GLY A 47 3.83 6.38 15.29
N ALA A 48 4.19 6.50 14.00
CA ALA A 48 3.68 7.54 13.12
C ALA A 48 2.31 7.16 12.56
N GLN A 49 1.37 8.11 12.57
CA GLN A 49 0.01 7.91 12.04
C GLN A 49 -0.14 8.32 10.57
N ARG A 50 0.74 9.21 10.09
CA ARG A 50 0.77 9.69 8.70
C ARG A 50 2.21 9.95 8.27
N LEU A 51 2.48 9.84 6.98
CA LEU A 51 3.72 10.30 6.36
C LEU A 51 3.43 11.17 5.12
N PRO A 52 4.33 12.10 4.76
CA PRO A 52 4.21 12.80 3.50
C PRO A 52 4.42 11.82 2.33
N ILE A 53 3.63 11.97 1.26
CA ILE A 53 3.75 11.10 0.07
C ILE A 53 5.15 11.16 -0.54
N GLU A 54 5.85 12.28 -0.36
CA GLU A 54 7.21 12.51 -0.83
C GLU A 54 8.24 11.57 -0.20
N ALA A 55 7.98 11.12 1.04
CA ALA A 55 8.84 10.17 1.76
C ALA A 55 8.66 8.71 1.31
N LEU A 56 7.66 8.42 0.46
CA LEU A 56 7.55 7.13 -0.19
C LEU A 56 8.66 6.98 -1.26
N SER A 57 9.23 5.79 -1.38
CA SER A 57 10.09 5.44 -2.51
C SER A 57 9.29 5.44 -3.82
N ASP A 58 9.96 5.57 -4.96
CA ASP A 58 9.29 5.64 -6.27
C ASP A 58 8.37 4.44 -6.54
N ASN A 59 8.82 3.23 -6.20
CA ASN A 59 8.00 2.01 -6.32
C ASN A 59 6.72 2.07 -5.45
N ALA A 60 6.82 2.64 -4.25
CA ALA A 60 5.67 2.78 -3.35
C ALA A 60 4.72 3.88 -3.85
N LYS A 61 5.25 4.98 -4.43
CA LYS A 61 4.44 6.02 -5.09
C LYS A 61 3.67 5.47 -6.28
N LEU A 62 4.32 4.64 -7.11
CA LEU A 62 3.68 3.98 -8.26
C LEU A 62 2.57 3.03 -7.79
N ALA A 63 2.85 2.13 -6.85
CA ALA A 63 1.85 1.21 -6.30
C ALA A 63 0.67 1.94 -5.64
N TRP A 64 0.95 3.06 -4.97
CA TRP A 64 -0.07 3.92 -4.37
C TRP A 64 -0.93 4.62 -5.41
N ALA A 65 -0.33 5.18 -6.47
CA ALA A 65 -1.06 5.83 -7.55
C ALA A 65 -1.94 4.84 -8.34
N GLU A 66 -1.44 3.65 -8.63
CA GLU A 66 -2.22 2.56 -9.24
C GLU A 66 -3.38 2.14 -8.34
N TYR A 67 -3.15 1.99 -7.03
CA TYR A 67 -4.23 1.74 -6.08
C TYR A 67 -5.31 2.84 -6.13
N LEU A 68 -4.93 4.12 -6.08
CA LEU A 68 -5.88 5.23 -6.11
C LEU A 68 -6.72 5.25 -7.40
N GLN A 69 -6.11 5.00 -8.56
CA GLN A 69 -6.82 4.91 -9.85
C GLN A 69 -7.84 3.76 -9.87
N ASN A 70 -7.53 2.65 -9.20
CA ASN A 70 -8.43 1.50 -9.09
C ASN A 70 -9.43 1.61 -7.93
N ARG A 71 -9.16 2.49 -6.95
CA ARG A 71 -10.01 2.67 -5.76
C ARG A 71 -11.38 3.24 -6.11
N ASP A 72 -11.47 4.10 -7.12
CA ASP A 72 -12.74 4.60 -7.67
C ASP A 72 -13.65 3.45 -8.16
N ARG A 73 -13.04 2.34 -8.61
CA ARG A 73 -13.75 1.12 -9.02
C ARG A 73 -14.00 0.12 -7.90
N TYR A 74 -13.21 0.14 -6.83
CA TYR A 74 -13.32 -0.79 -5.69
C TYR A 74 -14.25 -0.27 -4.58
N GLY A 75 -14.39 1.07 -4.44
CA GLY A 75 -15.21 1.71 -3.41
C GLY A 75 -16.71 1.82 -3.71
N ALA A 76 -17.14 1.48 -4.93
CA ALA A 76 -18.55 1.51 -5.32
C ALA A 76 -19.36 0.28 -4.86
N GLY A 77 -18.78 -0.61 -4.05
CA GLY A 77 -19.39 -1.89 -3.68
C GLY A 77 -19.07 -2.39 -2.27
N GLN A 78 -18.78 -1.51 -1.31
CA GLN A 78 -18.79 -1.85 0.12
C GLN A 78 -19.91 -1.11 0.85
#